data_AF-A0A562VD89-F1
#
_entry.id   AF-A0A562VD89-F1
#
_cell.length_a   1.000
_cell.length_b   1.000
_cell.length_c   1.000
_cell.angle_alpha   90.00
_cell.angle_beta   90.00
_cell.angle_gamma   90.00
#
_symmetry.space_group_name_H-M   'P 1'
#
loop_
_entity.id
_entity.type
_entity.pdbx_description
1 polymer ?
#
loop_
_entity_poly.entity_id
_entity_poly.type
_entity_poly.pdbx_seq_one_letter_code
_entity_poly.pdbx_strand_id
1 'polypeptide(L)'
;MATAVDTPPQPSPPARPRPRRLPAPSDGPRLPLPLAIVAAALAGPVLLLAFPPYDLWWLAPIGVAMAGVAWHRRRIRAGLGLGMLTGLTFFFPLLSWTSTQVGEVPWIALSILEALYLALLGGAAAFTSRLADRYRLWWPVLVGLLWVGQEALRSRTPFGGFPWGRLAFSQADSPLAQFAWLGGAPMVTFLTAVAGGCLMLLLWHRPRRGVSVRATAILAAVVVAVAVIVAGLLWAAEFAESRGVAIPFPEWRLAPLPTLMAILAAGGLAVALRRAASRRAGAALAAAGVIVVAGLALPVGMTAPAGDTITVAVVQGSVPRLGLDFNAQRRAVLDRHVQATVDLAAAVADGREKQPDIVVWPENSSDIDPMANEDAAAQIQRAADAIGVPIVLGTLQRDADGNRNISVVWSPETGPGFVYVKQHPVPFAEYIPMKPVVRTVAGWIDERMVDGIDRVNGFESGTEPGVIPVGDWTLSGIICFEVAYDDLVRESVTEGAQILAVQTNNATFDNAEANQQMAMVRLRSIEHGRAGLMASTVGVSGFTDAHGGVYDLTTFDTQAVIVTDLRLGEGTTPATTLGPLPELLACAAALAAVVAAGVVRRRDRVASRDDSAPTTG
;
A
#
# COMPACT_ATOMS: atom_id res chain seq x y z
N MET A 1 97.50 5.18 -10.66
CA MET A 1 96.53 4.25 -11.30
C MET A 1 96.02 3.33 -10.21
N ALA A 2 94.76 3.29 -9.79
CA ALA A 2 93.52 3.95 -10.21
C ALA A 2 92.69 4.19 -8.93
N THR A 3 92.10 5.37 -8.80
CA THR A 3 91.20 5.76 -7.72
C THR A 3 89.87 5.02 -7.84
N ALA A 4 89.49 4.26 -6.82
CA ALA A 4 88.16 3.66 -6.71
C ALA A 4 87.12 4.77 -6.52
N VAL A 5 86.20 4.88 -7.49
CA VAL A 5 85.07 5.80 -7.44
C VAL A 5 84.02 5.19 -6.52
N ASP A 6 83.81 5.83 -5.38
CA ASP A 6 82.77 5.49 -4.42
C ASP A 6 81.41 5.89 -5.01
N THR A 7 80.57 4.90 -5.30
CA THR A 7 79.24 5.13 -5.91
C THR A 7 78.22 5.30 -4.79
N PRO A 8 77.51 6.43 -4.68
CA PRO A 8 76.57 6.64 -3.59
C PRO A 8 75.39 5.64 -3.67
N PRO A 9 74.82 5.23 -2.51
CA PRO A 9 73.74 4.27 -2.48
C PRO A 9 72.50 4.79 -3.22
N GLN A 10 71.92 3.95 -4.07
CA GLN A 10 70.67 4.22 -4.78
C GLN A 10 69.56 4.61 -3.78
N PRO A 11 68.81 5.70 -4.01
CA PRO A 11 67.71 6.08 -3.14
C PRO A 11 66.64 4.98 -3.12
N SER A 12 66.21 4.59 -1.93
CA SER A 12 65.12 3.62 -1.76
C SER A 12 63.89 4.10 -2.54
N PRO A 13 63.15 3.20 -3.23
CA PRO A 13 61.95 3.58 -3.96
C PRO A 13 60.97 4.29 -3.01
N PRO A 14 60.28 5.35 -3.47
CA PRO A 14 59.36 6.10 -2.61
C PRO A 14 58.33 5.15 -2.01
N ALA A 15 58.21 5.17 -0.68
CA ALA A 15 57.22 4.38 0.03
C ALA A 15 55.85 4.61 -0.61
N ARG A 16 55.21 3.55 -1.11
CA ARG A 16 53.86 3.64 -1.69
C ARG A 16 52.97 4.40 -0.70
N PRO A 17 52.24 5.44 -1.13
CA PRO A 17 51.38 6.19 -0.23
C PRO A 17 50.43 5.21 0.45
N ARG A 18 50.53 5.12 1.79
CA ARG A 18 49.63 4.27 2.58
C ARG A 18 48.21 4.67 2.19
N PRO A 19 47.34 3.74 1.76
CA PRO A 19 45.97 4.08 1.42
C PRO A 19 45.35 4.80 2.62
N ARG A 20 44.79 5.98 2.37
CA ARG A 20 44.17 6.84 3.40
C ARG A 20 43.18 5.97 4.19
N ARG A 21 43.57 5.57 5.42
CA ARG A 21 42.74 4.72 6.29
C ARG A 21 41.43 5.45 6.53
N LEU A 22 40.35 4.97 5.92
CA LEU A 22 39.01 5.45 6.23
C LEU A 22 38.76 5.14 7.72
N PRO A 23 38.21 6.08 8.51
CA PRO A 23 37.97 5.86 9.93
C PRO A 23 37.19 4.57 10.16
N ALA A 24 37.67 3.77 11.11
CA ALA A 24 37.04 2.50 11.47
C ALA A 24 35.60 2.75 11.94
N PRO A 25 34.62 1.93 11.52
CA PRO A 25 33.25 2.06 12.00
C PRO A 25 33.24 1.88 13.52
N SER A 26 32.69 2.85 14.25
CA SER A 26 32.64 2.81 15.71
C SER A 26 31.95 1.53 16.23
N ASP A 27 32.53 0.90 17.26
CA ASP A 27 32.02 -0.31 17.94
C ASP A 27 30.79 -0.02 18.82
N GLY A 28 29.70 0.42 18.19
CA GLY A 28 28.37 0.38 18.77
C GLY A 28 27.91 -1.07 19.01
N PRO A 29 27.19 -1.36 20.10
CA PRO A 29 26.71 -2.70 20.37
C PRO A 29 25.57 -3.04 19.39
N ARG A 30 25.53 -4.27 18.89
CA ARG A 30 24.34 -4.82 18.20
C ARG A 30 23.29 -5.20 19.23
N LEU A 31 22.00 -5.12 18.90
CA LEU A 31 20.95 -5.62 19.77
C LEU A 31 21.20 -7.13 20.06
N PRO A 32 21.01 -7.64 21.29
CA PRO A 32 21.03 -9.08 21.54
C PRO A 32 20.03 -9.80 20.64
N LEU A 33 20.34 -11.03 20.19
CA LEU A 33 19.48 -11.75 19.25
C LEU A 33 18.05 -11.97 19.79
N PRO A 34 17.82 -12.38 21.05
CA PRO A 34 16.47 -12.54 21.57
C PRO A 34 15.65 -11.24 21.50
N LEU A 35 16.26 -10.11 21.87
CA LEU A 35 15.60 -8.80 21.79
C LEU A 35 15.34 -8.36 20.34
N ALA A 36 16.19 -8.75 19.39
CA ALA A 36 15.94 -8.48 17.98
C ALA A 36 14.85 -9.36 17.37
N ILE A 37 14.72 -10.61 17.81
CA ILE A 37 13.60 -11.48 17.44
C ILE A 37 12.30 -10.85 17.93
N VAL A 38 12.26 -10.43 19.19
CA VAL A 38 11.10 -9.73 19.77
C VAL A 38 10.81 -8.43 18.99
N ALA A 39 11.81 -7.58 18.77
CA ALA A 39 11.62 -6.35 18.00
C ALA A 39 11.12 -6.60 16.57
N ALA A 40 11.64 -7.63 15.88
CA ALA A 40 11.20 -8.00 14.54
C ALA A 40 9.75 -8.53 14.52
N ALA A 41 9.39 -9.37 15.49
CA ALA A 41 8.03 -9.92 15.62
C ALA A 41 7.01 -8.84 15.99
N LEU A 42 7.38 -7.85 16.81
CA LEU A 42 6.50 -6.75 17.19
C LEU A 42 6.41 -5.67 16.10
N ALA A 43 7.41 -5.57 15.22
CA ALA A 43 7.40 -4.58 14.13
C ALA A 43 6.25 -4.82 13.14
N GLY A 44 5.90 -6.07 12.84
CA GLY A 44 4.82 -6.39 11.90
C GLY A 44 3.44 -5.93 12.38
N PRO A 45 3.00 -6.28 13.60
CA PRO A 45 1.73 -5.80 14.15
C PRO A 45 1.70 -4.28 14.34
N VAL A 46 2.84 -3.65 14.66
CA VAL A 46 2.94 -2.18 14.72
C VAL A 46 2.74 -1.56 13.33
N LEU A 47 3.26 -2.17 12.27
CA LEU A 47 2.97 -1.75 10.89
C LEU A 47 1.50 -1.98 10.54
N LEU A 48 0.93 -3.14 10.89
CA LEU A 48 -0.48 -3.49 10.64
C LEU A 48 -1.43 -2.41 11.16
N LEU A 49 -1.22 -1.95 12.39
CA LEU A 49 -2.06 -0.92 13.02
C LEU A 49 -2.02 0.44 12.30
N ALA A 50 -1.06 0.68 11.42
CA ALA A 50 -1.03 1.89 10.61
C ALA A 50 -1.98 1.83 9.40
N PHE A 51 -2.46 0.64 9.02
CA PHE A 51 -3.35 0.46 7.88
C PHE A 51 -4.83 0.47 8.30
N PRO A 52 -5.75 0.80 7.38
CA PRO A 52 -7.17 0.64 7.62
C PRO A 52 -7.51 -0.82 7.99
N PRO A 53 -8.48 -1.03 8.92
CA PRO A 53 -9.40 -0.04 9.50
C PRO A 53 -8.88 0.68 10.76
N TYR A 54 -7.59 0.52 11.11
CA TYR A 54 -7.05 1.06 12.37
C TYR A 54 -6.56 2.51 12.26
N ASP A 55 -6.02 2.89 11.10
CA ASP A 55 -5.64 4.26 10.72
C ASP A 55 -4.68 4.97 11.71
N LEU A 56 -3.87 4.21 12.46
CA LEU A 56 -2.84 4.77 13.35
C LEU A 56 -1.56 5.05 12.56
N TRP A 57 -1.64 5.90 11.52
CA TRP A 57 -0.58 6.18 10.55
C TRP A 57 0.79 6.48 11.19
N TRP A 58 0.81 7.08 12.38
CA TRP A 58 2.03 7.44 13.11
C TRP A 58 2.81 6.22 13.65
N LEU A 59 2.21 5.03 13.67
CA LEU A 59 2.87 3.77 13.99
C LEU A 59 3.74 3.24 12.84
N ALA A 60 3.47 3.59 11.58
CA ALA A 60 4.26 3.11 10.46
C ALA A 60 5.76 3.47 10.58
N PRO A 61 6.16 4.74 10.85
CA PRO A 61 7.55 5.08 11.14
C PRO A 61 8.15 4.31 12.32
N ILE A 62 7.36 4.01 13.37
CA ILE A 62 7.81 3.27 14.55
C ILE A 62 8.09 1.80 14.18
N GLY A 63 7.21 1.17 13.42
CA GLY A 63 7.38 -0.19 12.90
C GLY A 63 8.63 -0.31 12.03
N VAL A 64 8.84 0.64 11.11
CA VAL A 64 10.06 0.76 10.30
C VAL A 64 11.31 0.86 11.19
N ALA A 65 11.27 1.69 12.24
CA ALA A 65 12.40 1.87 13.15
C ALA A 65 12.72 0.58 13.93
N MET A 66 11.71 -0.11 14.45
CA MET A 66 11.86 -1.37 15.18
C MET A 66 12.48 -2.46 14.30
N ALA A 67 11.95 -2.61 13.08
CA ALA A 67 12.46 -3.53 12.08
C ALA A 67 13.93 -3.22 11.72
N GLY A 68 14.24 -1.97 11.40
CA GLY A 68 15.60 -1.51 11.10
C GLY A 68 16.58 -1.84 12.23
N VAL A 69 16.22 -1.57 13.50
CA VAL A 69 17.06 -1.86 14.66
C VAL A 69 17.31 -3.36 14.82
N ALA A 70 16.30 -4.20 14.57
CA ALA A 70 16.43 -5.66 14.65
C ALA A 70 17.42 -6.21 13.60
N TRP A 71 17.37 -5.67 12.38
CA TRP A 71 18.15 -6.14 11.23
C TRP A 71 19.59 -5.60 11.18
N HIS A 72 19.86 -4.46 11.82
CA HIS A 72 21.16 -3.78 11.74
C HIS A 72 22.34 -4.58 12.34
N ARG A 73 23.50 -4.51 11.69
CA ARG A 73 24.74 -5.24 12.04
C ARG A 73 24.58 -6.75 12.15
N ARG A 74 23.56 -7.33 11.50
CA ARG A 74 23.39 -8.77 11.40
C ARG A 74 24.19 -9.37 10.24
N ARG A 75 24.37 -10.68 10.28
CA ARG A 75 24.74 -11.44 9.08
C ARG A 75 23.55 -11.42 8.12
N ILE A 76 23.80 -11.46 6.82
CA ILE A 76 22.74 -11.41 5.79
C ILE A 76 21.65 -12.45 6.07
N ARG A 77 22.04 -13.71 6.35
CA ARG A 77 21.10 -14.79 6.70
C ARG A 77 20.21 -14.49 7.91
N ALA A 78 20.75 -13.83 8.93
CA ALA A 78 19.97 -13.42 10.10
C ALA A 78 19.08 -12.20 9.77
N GLY A 79 19.53 -11.29 8.92
CA GLY A 79 18.70 -10.20 8.39
C GLY A 79 17.52 -10.73 7.57
N LEU A 80 17.76 -11.71 6.70
CA LEU A 80 16.71 -12.41 5.94
C LEU A 80 15.68 -13.05 6.87
N GLY A 81 16.12 -13.82 7.88
CA GLY A 81 15.20 -14.49 8.82
C GLY A 81 14.41 -13.52 9.69
N LEU A 82 15.02 -12.43 10.17
CA LEU A 82 14.32 -11.40 10.95
C LEU A 82 13.37 -10.56 10.08
N GLY A 83 13.74 -10.29 8.83
CA GLY A 83 12.85 -9.63 7.87
C GLY A 83 11.66 -10.50 7.51
N MET A 84 11.88 -11.80 7.33
CA MET A 84 10.81 -12.80 7.14
C MET A 84 9.86 -12.81 8.33
N LEU A 85 10.37 -12.83 9.56
CA LEU A 85 9.54 -12.78 10.76
C LEU A 85 8.68 -11.52 10.81
N THR A 86 9.27 -10.33 10.55
CA THR A 86 8.51 -9.07 10.46
C THR A 86 7.43 -9.15 9.39
N GLY A 87 7.77 -9.63 8.19
CA GLY A 87 6.83 -9.79 7.07
C GLY A 87 5.68 -10.73 7.39
N LEU A 88 5.94 -11.90 7.98
CA LEU A 88 4.90 -12.86 8.33
C LEU A 88 3.93 -12.26 9.36
N THR A 89 4.45 -11.62 10.41
CA THR A 89 3.61 -10.98 11.44
C THR A 89 2.85 -9.74 10.95
N PHE A 90 3.15 -9.25 9.75
CA PHE A 90 2.47 -8.13 9.10
C PHE A 90 1.46 -8.61 8.06
N PHE A 91 1.90 -9.40 7.08
CA PHE A 91 1.08 -9.76 5.92
C PHE A 91 0.04 -10.83 6.20
N PHE A 92 0.28 -11.78 7.11
CA PHE A 92 -0.76 -12.74 7.48
C PHE A 92 -2.05 -12.06 7.95
N PRO A 93 -2.00 -11.19 8.98
CA PRO A 93 -3.21 -10.50 9.42
C PRO A 93 -3.70 -9.46 8.41
N LEU A 94 -2.80 -8.73 7.73
CA LEU A 94 -3.21 -7.69 6.76
C LEU A 94 -4.00 -8.28 5.59
N LEU A 95 -3.65 -9.49 5.14
CA LEU A 95 -4.22 -10.13 3.95
C LEU A 95 -5.23 -11.22 4.30
N SER A 96 -5.67 -11.35 5.56
CA SER A 96 -6.57 -12.43 5.97
C SER A 96 -7.90 -12.44 5.22
N TRP A 97 -8.36 -11.28 4.76
CA TRP A 97 -9.54 -11.14 3.91
C TRP A 97 -9.41 -11.90 2.58
N THR A 98 -8.20 -12.14 2.05
CA THR A 98 -8.03 -12.92 0.81
C THR A 98 -8.47 -14.37 0.96
N SER A 99 -8.45 -14.91 2.20
CA SER A 99 -8.87 -16.28 2.48
C SER A 99 -10.35 -16.55 2.19
N THR A 100 -11.21 -15.52 2.21
CA THR A 100 -12.64 -15.67 1.94
C THR A 100 -12.92 -15.95 0.46
N GLN A 101 -12.12 -15.38 -0.44
CA GLN A 101 -12.31 -15.48 -1.89
C GLN A 101 -11.54 -16.65 -2.49
N VAL A 102 -10.24 -16.76 -2.18
CA VAL A 102 -9.34 -17.75 -2.82
C VAL A 102 -9.03 -18.95 -1.91
N GLY A 103 -9.45 -18.91 -0.65
CA GLY A 103 -9.22 -19.97 0.34
C GLY A 103 -7.92 -19.83 1.15
N GLU A 104 -7.77 -20.69 2.16
CA GLU A 104 -6.64 -20.61 3.13
C GLU A 104 -5.27 -20.78 2.48
N VAL A 105 -5.15 -21.74 1.56
CA VAL A 105 -3.85 -22.12 1.00
C VAL A 105 -3.27 -20.99 0.14
N PRO A 106 -4.02 -20.37 -0.79
CA PRO A 106 -3.54 -19.20 -1.51
C PRO A 106 -3.25 -18.00 -0.60
N TRP A 107 -4.07 -17.74 0.43
CA TRP A 107 -3.79 -16.68 1.40
C TRP A 107 -2.45 -16.88 2.13
N ILE A 108 -2.19 -18.11 2.63
CA ILE A 108 -0.93 -18.46 3.28
C ILE A 108 0.24 -18.27 2.30
N ALA A 109 0.11 -18.76 1.07
CA ALA A 109 1.14 -18.66 0.05
C ALA A 109 1.44 -17.20 -0.33
N LEU A 110 0.40 -16.39 -0.52
CA LEU A 110 0.51 -14.96 -0.79
C LEU A 110 1.18 -14.24 0.38
N SER A 111 0.73 -14.46 1.61
CA SER A 111 1.31 -13.84 2.81
C SER A 111 2.80 -14.18 2.97
N ILE A 112 3.19 -15.43 2.67
CA ILE A 112 4.59 -15.86 2.67
C ILE A 112 5.37 -15.16 1.56
N LEU A 113 4.82 -15.09 0.34
CA LEU A 113 5.44 -14.41 -0.79
C LEU A 113 5.69 -12.93 -0.50
N GLU A 114 4.69 -12.23 0.02
CA GLU A 114 4.79 -10.83 0.44
C GLU A 114 5.84 -10.66 1.56
N ALA A 115 5.88 -11.58 2.53
CA ALA A 115 6.89 -11.57 3.59
C ALA A 115 8.33 -11.78 3.09
N LEU A 116 8.54 -12.48 1.95
CA LEU A 116 9.86 -12.65 1.36
C LEU A 116 10.47 -11.30 0.92
N TYR A 117 9.66 -10.32 0.51
CA TYR A 117 10.17 -8.99 0.17
C TYR A 117 10.70 -8.25 1.40
N LEU A 118 10.07 -8.40 2.56
CA LEU A 118 10.63 -7.90 3.82
C LEU A 118 11.83 -8.72 4.29
N ALA A 119 11.89 -10.01 3.99
CA ALA A 119 13.09 -10.81 4.19
C ALA A 119 14.27 -10.24 3.39
N LEU A 120 14.08 -10.00 2.08
CA LEU A 120 15.08 -9.37 1.21
C LEU A 120 15.50 -7.99 1.72
N LEU A 121 14.55 -7.16 2.15
CA LEU A 121 14.82 -5.87 2.78
C LEU A 121 15.68 -6.02 4.03
N GLY A 122 15.35 -6.95 4.94
CA GLY A 122 16.13 -7.21 6.15
C GLY A 122 17.53 -7.71 5.84
N GLY A 123 17.69 -8.54 4.81
CA GLY A 123 18.98 -8.96 4.26
C GLY A 123 19.80 -7.79 3.72
N ALA A 124 19.17 -6.90 2.94
CA ALA A 124 19.79 -5.70 2.37
C ALA A 124 20.19 -4.69 3.45
N ALA A 125 19.33 -4.43 4.45
CA ALA A 125 19.63 -3.58 5.60
C ALA A 125 20.81 -4.12 6.44
N ALA A 126 20.82 -5.44 6.69
CA ALA A 126 21.97 -6.13 7.31
C ALA A 126 23.23 -6.04 6.44
N PHE A 127 23.08 -6.02 5.11
CA PHE A 127 24.19 -5.88 4.17
C PHE A 127 24.79 -4.46 4.20
N THR A 128 23.93 -3.44 4.16
CA THR A 128 24.33 -2.03 4.09
C THR A 128 24.67 -1.43 5.45
N SER A 129 24.49 -2.18 6.55
CA SER A 129 24.77 -1.72 7.93
C SER A 129 26.14 -1.05 8.10
N ARG A 130 27.21 -1.56 7.47
CA ARG A 130 28.55 -0.94 7.57
C ARG A 130 28.63 0.41 6.87
N LEU A 131 27.95 0.55 5.74
CA LEU A 131 27.84 1.82 5.02
C LEU A 131 27.06 2.82 5.85
N ALA A 132 25.94 2.39 6.45
CA ALA A 132 25.13 3.18 7.37
C ALA A 132 25.93 3.62 8.61
N ASP A 133 26.75 2.74 9.19
CA ASP A 133 27.60 3.09 10.33
C ASP A 133 28.67 4.13 9.97
N ARG A 134 29.20 4.09 8.74
CA ARG A 134 30.20 5.05 8.24
C ARG A 134 29.57 6.41 7.90
N TYR A 135 28.40 6.42 7.28
CA TYR A 135 27.67 7.62 6.87
C TYR A 135 26.38 7.78 7.66
N ARG A 136 26.51 7.84 8.99
CA ARG A 136 25.39 7.75 9.93
C ARG A 136 24.28 8.78 9.71
N LEU A 137 24.60 9.98 9.21
CA LEU A 137 23.58 11.00 8.91
C LEU A 137 22.71 10.64 7.70
N TRP A 138 23.22 9.83 6.77
CA TRP A 138 22.51 9.38 5.56
C TRP A 138 21.73 8.08 5.76
N TRP A 139 21.76 7.52 6.97
CA TRP A 139 21.06 6.28 7.27
C TRP A 139 19.53 6.38 7.07
N PRO A 140 18.83 7.46 7.46
CA PRO A 140 17.40 7.57 7.23
C PRO A 140 17.04 7.52 5.74
N VAL A 141 17.82 8.21 4.92
CA VAL A 141 17.68 8.20 3.46
C VAL A 141 17.89 6.77 2.93
N LEU A 142 18.93 6.07 3.39
CA LEU A 142 19.16 4.68 3.01
C LEU A 142 17.99 3.75 3.37
N VAL A 143 17.36 3.95 4.54
CA VAL A 143 16.15 3.19 4.93
C VAL A 143 15.02 3.46 3.95
N GLY A 144 14.75 4.74 3.64
CA GLY A 144 13.75 5.13 2.65
C GLY A 144 13.98 4.52 1.27
N LEU A 145 15.21 4.61 0.76
CA LEU A 145 15.59 4.06 -0.56
C LEU A 145 15.40 2.54 -0.64
N LEU A 146 15.86 1.81 0.38
CA LEU A 146 15.71 0.36 0.41
C LEU A 146 14.23 -0.05 0.52
N TRP A 147 13.42 0.71 1.25
CA TRP A 147 11.99 0.44 1.40
C TRP A 147 11.22 0.67 0.10
N VAL A 148 11.46 1.79 -0.60
CA VAL A 148 10.89 2.01 -1.93
C VAL A 148 11.33 0.90 -2.88
N GLY A 149 12.61 0.53 -2.87
CA GLY A 149 13.13 -0.52 -3.74
C GLY A 149 12.47 -1.89 -3.57
N GLN A 150 12.11 -2.28 -2.33
CA GLN A 150 11.40 -3.54 -2.12
C GLN A 150 9.92 -3.44 -2.51
N GLU A 151 9.24 -2.31 -2.22
CA GLU A 151 7.84 -2.12 -2.65
C GLU A 151 7.74 -2.09 -4.17
N ALA A 152 8.70 -1.45 -4.85
CA ALA A 152 8.77 -1.41 -6.31
C ALA A 152 8.91 -2.82 -6.92
N LEU A 153 9.70 -3.68 -6.28
CA LEU A 153 9.90 -5.07 -6.73
C LEU A 153 8.64 -5.91 -6.47
N ARG A 154 8.03 -5.76 -5.30
CA ARG A 154 6.82 -6.47 -4.86
C ARG A 154 5.58 -6.09 -5.68
N SER A 155 5.50 -4.83 -6.10
CA SER A 155 4.43 -4.31 -6.96
C SER A 155 4.55 -4.72 -8.43
N ARG A 156 5.57 -5.52 -8.81
CA ARG A 156 5.81 -5.94 -10.20
C ARG A 156 6.08 -7.42 -10.37
N THR A 157 6.43 -8.11 -9.28
CA THR A 157 6.86 -9.50 -9.33
C THR A 157 6.25 -10.30 -8.20
N PRO A 158 6.02 -11.61 -8.42
CA PRO A 158 5.80 -12.26 -9.73
C PRO A 158 4.44 -11.84 -10.33
N PHE A 159 4.21 -12.15 -11.61
CA PHE A 159 2.88 -12.04 -12.26
C PHE A 159 2.22 -10.66 -12.23
N GLY A 160 2.99 -9.59 -12.42
CA GLY A 160 2.47 -8.23 -12.29
C GLY A 160 2.53 -7.68 -10.87
N GLY A 161 2.83 -8.52 -9.87
CA GLY A 161 3.03 -8.14 -8.47
C GLY A 161 1.74 -7.91 -7.70
N PHE A 162 1.88 -7.61 -6.41
CA PHE A 162 0.75 -7.36 -5.51
C PHE A 162 1.06 -6.15 -4.61
N PRO A 163 0.70 -4.92 -5.02
CA PRO A 163 1.10 -3.67 -4.35
C PRO A 163 0.43 -3.39 -2.99
N TRP A 164 -0.10 -4.40 -2.30
CA TRP A 164 -0.85 -4.23 -1.05
C TRP A 164 0.05 -3.96 0.15
N GLY A 165 -0.39 -3.22 1.17
CA GLY A 165 0.46 -2.99 2.37
C GLY A 165 1.69 -2.10 2.12
N ARG A 166 1.70 -1.29 1.06
CA ARG A 166 2.71 -0.23 0.87
C ARG A 166 2.55 0.84 1.95
N LEU A 167 3.67 1.36 2.47
CA LEU A 167 3.62 2.38 3.52
C LEU A 167 2.78 3.60 3.10
N ALA A 168 2.80 3.98 1.83
CA ALA A 168 1.99 5.08 1.30
C ALA A 168 0.49 4.97 1.65
N PHE A 169 -0.08 3.77 1.58
CA PHE A 169 -1.51 3.57 1.85
C PHE A 169 -1.86 3.65 3.35
N SER A 170 -0.90 3.37 4.24
CA SER A 170 -1.05 3.64 5.69
C SER A 170 -1.06 5.13 6.05
N GLN A 171 -0.73 5.99 5.08
CA GLN A 171 -0.57 7.43 5.29
C GLN A 171 -1.69 8.23 4.65
N ALA A 172 -2.73 7.60 4.10
CA ALA A 172 -3.77 8.27 3.31
C ALA A 172 -4.49 9.40 4.10
N ASP A 173 -4.61 9.26 5.42
CA ASP A 173 -5.19 10.25 6.33
C ASP A 173 -4.16 11.11 7.09
N SER A 174 -2.88 10.92 6.79
CA SER A 174 -1.78 11.59 7.48
C SER A 174 -1.37 12.88 6.77
N PRO A 175 -0.63 13.78 7.45
CA PRO A 175 0.01 14.91 6.79
C PRO A 175 0.99 14.54 5.66
N LEU A 176 1.50 13.30 5.66
CA LEU A 176 2.44 12.82 4.63
C LEU A 176 1.71 12.48 3.32
N ALA A 177 0.39 12.26 3.34
CA ALA A 177 -0.41 12.01 2.14
C ALA A 177 -0.20 13.11 1.09
N GLN A 178 -0.01 14.36 1.54
CA GLN A 178 0.17 15.52 0.69
C GLN A 178 1.47 15.52 -0.12
N PHE A 179 2.41 14.61 0.13
CA PHE A 179 3.55 14.43 -0.77
C PHE A 179 3.21 13.57 -1.99
N ALA A 180 2.04 12.93 -2.03
CA ALA A 180 1.61 12.11 -3.15
C ALA A 180 1.47 12.95 -4.43
N TRP A 181 0.96 14.19 -4.37
CA TRP A 181 0.86 15.01 -5.57
C TRP A 181 2.22 15.46 -6.15
N LEU A 182 3.30 15.38 -5.36
CA LEU A 182 4.66 15.74 -5.80
C LEU A 182 5.42 14.58 -6.45
N GLY A 183 5.32 13.38 -5.88
CA GLY A 183 6.13 12.24 -6.31
C GLY A 183 5.46 10.88 -6.16
N GLY A 184 4.13 10.89 -6.07
CA GLY A 184 3.29 9.72 -5.97
C GLY A 184 3.40 8.96 -4.66
N ALA A 185 2.74 7.79 -4.62
CA ALA A 185 2.88 6.83 -3.53
C ALA A 185 4.35 6.51 -3.16
N PRO A 186 5.31 6.36 -4.12
CA PRO A 186 6.72 6.12 -3.80
C PRO A 186 7.35 7.20 -2.91
N MET A 187 7.01 8.47 -3.12
CA MET A 187 7.50 9.57 -2.29
C MET A 187 6.96 9.50 -0.86
N VAL A 188 5.67 9.17 -0.70
CA VAL A 188 5.04 9.01 0.62
C VAL A 188 5.67 7.83 1.37
N THR A 189 5.88 6.68 0.71
CA THR A 189 6.64 5.56 1.27
C THR A 189 8.04 6.00 1.69
N PHE A 190 8.77 6.70 0.81
CA PHE A 190 10.13 7.17 1.09
C PHE A 190 10.17 8.02 2.36
N LEU A 191 9.31 9.03 2.47
CA LEU A 191 9.30 9.95 3.62
C LEU A 191 8.88 9.26 4.91
N THR A 192 7.92 8.34 4.86
CA THR A 192 7.51 7.52 6.01
C THR A 192 8.66 6.67 6.52
N ALA A 193 9.37 6.00 5.61
CA ALA A 193 10.53 5.19 5.94
C ALA A 193 11.73 6.03 6.39
N VAL A 194 11.93 7.24 5.85
CA VAL A 194 12.93 8.21 6.35
C VAL A 194 12.60 8.65 7.77
N ALA A 195 11.34 8.95 8.08
CA ALA A 195 10.92 9.27 9.45
C ALA A 195 11.24 8.10 10.40
N GLY A 196 10.97 6.86 9.99
CA GLY A 196 11.37 5.67 10.75
C GLY A 196 12.88 5.50 10.88
N GLY A 197 13.65 5.82 9.84
CA GLY A 197 15.11 5.86 9.88
C GLY A 197 15.67 6.93 10.82
N CYS A 198 15.02 8.09 10.94
CA CYS A 198 15.33 9.12 11.93
C CYS A 198 15.08 8.61 13.36
N LEU A 199 13.95 7.94 13.60
CA LEU A 199 13.66 7.30 14.89
C LEU A 199 14.68 6.21 15.22
N MET A 200 15.06 5.39 14.24
CA MET A 200 16.10 4.40 14.36
C MET A 200 17.45 5.01 14.77
N LEU A 201 17.83 6.16 14.20
CA LEU A 201 19.06 6.87 14.59
C LEU A 201 19.08 7.28 16.05
N LEU A 202 17.92 7.69 16.60
CA LEU A 202 17.73 8.04 18.00
C LEU A 202 17.91 6.82 18.90
N LEU A 203 17.24 5.73 18.57
CA LEU A 203 17.30 4.47 19.33
C LEU A 203 18.71 3.88 19.34
N TRP A 204 19.47 4.10 18.27
CA TRP A 204 20.84 3.61 18.16
C TRP A 204 21.88 4.52 18.84
N HIS A 205 21.50 5.65 19.45
CA HIS A 205 22.44 6.51 20.15
C HIS A 205 22.70 6.02 21.59
N ARG A 206 23.97 5.82 21.97
CA ARG A 206 24.34 5.47 23.36
C ARG A 206 24.09 6.69 24.26
N PRO A 207 23.24 6.61 25.31
CA PRO A 207 23.19 7.66 26.32
C PRO A 207 24.53 7.75 27.07
N ARG A 208 24.94 8.97 27.45
CA ARG A 208 26.03 9.16 28.42
C ARG A 208 25.59 8.54 29.77
N ARG A 209 26.53 7.90 30.47
CA ARG A 209 26.31 7.25 31.78
C ARG A 209 25.60 8.23 32.73
N GLY A 210 24.49 7.81 33.35
CA GLY A 210 23.86 8.57 34.46
C GLY A 210 22.33 8.58 34.56
N VAL A 211 21.56 8.04 33.61
CA VAL A 211 20.08 8.03 33.67
C VAL A 211 19.56 6.59 33.71
N SER A 212 18.52 6.27 34.50
CA SER A 212 18.01 4.90 34.71
C SER A 212 17.39 4.28 33.44
N VAL A 213 18.25 3.77 32.56
CA VAL A 213 17.95 3.11 31.27
C VAL A 213 16.83 2.05 31.39
N ARG A 214 16.67 1.41 32.56
CA ARG A 214 15.71 0.34 32.81
C ARG A 214 14.24 0.80 32.77
N ALA A 215 13.88 1.91 33.42
CA ALA A 215 12.47 2.29 33.60
C ALA A 215 11.78 2.68 32.27
N THR A 216 12.48 3.39 31.40
CA THR A 216 11.93 3.75 30.08
C THR A 216 11.96 2.61 29.07
N ALA A 217 12.96 1.71 29.16
CA ALA A 217 12.97 0.51 28.32
C ALA A 217 11.78 -0.39 28.66
N ILE A 218 11.42 -0.45 29.96
CA ILE A 218 10.21 -1.10 30.43
C ILE A 218 8.97 -0.37 29.90
N LEU A 219 8.89 0.96 30.01
CA LEU A 219 7.74 1.71 29.49
C LEU A 219 7.55 1.53 27.97
N ALA A 220 8.61 1.65 27.16
CA ALA A 220 8.52 1.43 25.72
C ALA A 220 8.15 -0.03 25.40
N ALA A 221 8.70 -1.00 26.13
CA ALA A 221 8.32 -2.41 25.99
C ALA A 221 6.85 -2.66 26.37
N VAL A 222 6.34 -1.99 27.40
CA VAL A 222 4.94 -2.06 27.83
C VAL A 222 4.02 -1.43 26.76
N VAL A 223 4.36 -0.26 26.22
CA VAL A 223 3.57 0.37 25.15
C VAL A 223 3.51 -0.52 23.92
N VAL A 224 4.63 -1.09 23.50
CA VAL A 224 4.66 -2.01 22.35
C VAL A 224 3.91 -3.32 22.68
N ALA A 225 4.06 -3.87 23.89
CA ALA A 225 3.34 -5.07 24.31
C ALA A 225 1.81 -4.83 24.33
N VAL A 226 1.36 -3.69 24.85
CA VAL A 226 -0.04 -3.29 24.83
C VAL A 226 -0.53 -3.11 23.39
N ALA A 227 0.24 -2.43 22.53
CA ALA A 227 -0.10 -2.28 21.11
C ALA A 227 -0.28 -3.63 20.43
N VAL A 228 0.62 -4.59 20.68
CA VAL A 228 0.56 -5.93 20.07
C VAL A 228 -0.57 -6.77 20.64
N ILE A 229 -0.85 -6.69 21.95
CA ILE A 229 -2.01 -7.36 22.54
C ILE A 229 -3.29 -6.79 21.95
N VAL A 230 -3.41 -5.46 21.85
CA VAL A 230 -4.55 -4.78 21.24
C VAL A 230 -4.69 -5.18 19.77
N ALA A 231 -3.62 -5.13 18.96
CA ALA A 231 -3.65 -5.56 17.57
C ALA A 231 -4.08 -7.02 17.40
N GLY A 232 -3.56 -7.92 18.25
CA GLY A 232 -3.93 -9.33 18.23
C GLY A 232 -5.39 -9.56 18.62
N LEU A 233 -5.91 -8.81 19.59
CA LEU A 233 -7.32 -8.89 20.00
C LEU A 233 -8.26 -8.31 18.93
N LEU A 234 -7.91 -7.16 18.33
CA LEU A 234 -8.69 -6.54 17.26
C LEU A 234 -8.74 -7.44 16.01
N TRP A 235 -7.58 -7.92 15.57
CA TRP A 235 -7.50 -8.85 14.44
C TRP A 235 -8.27 -10.14 14.71
N ALA A 236 -8.13 -10.74 15.90
CA ALA A 236 -8.86 -11.98 16.23
C ALA A 236 -10.37 -11.76 16.25
N ALA A 237 -10.85 -10.58 16.66
CA ALA A 237 -12.26 -10.22 16.61
C ALA A 237 -12.76 -10.08 15.17
N GLU A 238 -12.05 -9.31 14.34
CA GLU A 238 -12.40 -9.11 12.92
C GLU A 238 -12.34 -10.42 12.12
N PHE A 239 -11.32 -11.25 12.36
CA PHE A 239 -11.17 -12.55 11.71
C PHE A 239 -12.27 -13.53 12.11
N ALA A 240 -12.80 -13.44 13.33
CA ALA A 240 -13.94 -14.25 13.75
C ALA A 240 -15.26 -13.74 13.15
N GLU A 241 -15.45 -12.41 13.12
CA GLU A 241 -16.61 -11.78 12.48
C GLU A 241 -16.68 -12.13 10.98
N SER A 242 -15.54 -12.13 10.27
CA SER A 242 -15.49 -12.53 8.85
C SER A 242 -15.84 -14.01 8.61
N ARG A 243 -15.81 -14.85 9.66
CA ARG A 243 -16.27 -16.25 9.63
C ARG A 243 -17.72 -16.43 10.07
N GLY A 244 -18.46 -15.34 10.30
CA GLY A 244 -19.83 -15.39 10.80
C GLY A 244 -19.94 -15.77 12.29
N VAL A 245 -18.83 -15.71 13.03
CA VAL A 245 -18.82 -15.92 14.48
C VAL A 245 -18.96 -14.56 15.15
N ALA A 246 -20.17 -14.24 15.61
CA ALA A 246 -20.42 -13.03 16.37
C ALA A 246 -19.73 -13.14 17.74
N ILE A 247 -18.66 -12.38 17.94
CA ILE A 247 -18.05 -12.24 19.26
C ILE A 247 -18.70 -11.04 19.97
N PRO A 248 -19.32 -11.23 21.14
CA PRO A 248 -19.92 -10.14 21.90
C PRO A 248 -18.81 -9.30 22.55
N PHE A 249 -18.24 -8.36 21.80
CA PHE A 249 -17.43 -7.29 22.38
C PHE A 249 -18.29 -6.02 22.54
N PRO A 250 -18.19 -5.30 23.67
CA PRO A 250 -18.90 -4.04 23.85
C PRO A 250 -18.40 -2.97 22.88
N GLU A 251 -19.28 -2.02 22.51
CA GLU A 251 -19.16 -0.98 21.47
C GLU A 251 -18.02 0.06 21.64
N TRP A 252 -16.89 -0.25 22.27
CA TRP A 252 -15.75 0.67 22.40
C TRP A 252 -14.92 0.82 21.11
N ARG A 253 -15.51 0.63 19.93
CA ARG A 253 -14.82 0.82 18.63
C ARG A 253 -14.27 2.25 18.46
N LEU A 254 -14.70 3.25 19.24
CA LEU A 254 -14.26 4.62 19.07
C LEU A 254 -14.21 5.33 20.44
N ALA A 255 -13.02 5.71 20.93
CA ALA A 255 -12.76 7.01 21.59
C ALA A 255 -11.50 7.07 22.49
N PRO A 256 -11.12 6.09 23.35
CA PRO A 256 -9.98 6.32 24.24
C PRO A 256 -8.69 5.60 23.83
N LEU A 257 -8.72 4.58 22.97
CA LEU A 257 -7.54 3.80 22.60
C LEU A 257 -6.53 4.58 21.73
N PRO A 258 -6.94 5.27 20.64
CA PRO A 258 -6.02 6.12 19.86
C PRO A 258 -5.45 7.26 20.71
N THR A 259 -6.27 7.84 21.60
CA THR A 259 -5.86 8.91 22.52
C THR A 259 -4.89 8.40 23.57
N LEU A 260 -5.14 7.24 24.17
CA LEU A 260 -4.23 6.59 25.12
C LEU A 260 -2.91 6.20 24.44
N MET A 261 -2.97 5.65 23.23
CA MET A 261 -1.80 5.28 22.44
C MET A 261 -1.02 6.51 21.97
N ALA A 262 -1.68 7.59 21.59
CA ALA A 262 -1.07 8.88 21.27
C ALA A 262 -0.44 9.53 22.51
N ILE A 263 -1.07 9.44 23.68
CA ILE A 263 -0.52 9.91 24.96
C ILE A 263 0.72 9.09 25.35
N LEU A 264 0.69 7.77 25.15
CA LEU A 264 1.83 6.88 25.39
C LEU A 264 2.97 7.12 24.40
N ALA A 265 2.65 7.36 23.12
CA ALA A 265 3.61 7.74 22.09
C ALA A 265 4.22 9.12 22.35
N ALA A 266 3.41 10.11 22.75
CA ALA A 266 3.83 11.43 23.17
C ALA A 266 4.68 11.37 24.46
N GLY A 267 4.35 10.49 25.40
CA GLY A 267 5.16 10.22 26.59
C GLY A 267 6.51 9.60 26.23
N GLY A 268 6.53 8.64 25.30
CA GLY A 268 7.75 8.06 24.74
C GLY A 268 8.62 9.08 23.99
N LEU A 269 7.99 9.94 23.19
CA LEU A 269 8.63 11.03 22.45
C LEU A 269 9.15 12.13 23.39
N ALA A 270 8.39 12.53 24.40
CA ALA A 270 8.82 13.48 25.44
C ALA A 270 10.02 12.95 26.23
N VAL A 271 10.08 11.64 26.49
CA VAL A 271 11.24 11.00 27.11
C VAL A 271 12.41 10.89 26.12
N ALA A 272 12.17 10.63 24.83
CA ALA A 272 13.21 10.67 23.79
C ALA A 272 13.80 12.08 23.59
N LEU A 273 12.95 13.12 23.67
CA LEU A 273 13.32 14.53 23.66
C LEU A 273 14.12 14.91 24.91
N ARG A 274 13.70 14.47 26.11
CA ARG A 274 14.48 14.63 27.36
C ARG A 274 15.83 13.89 27.33
N ARG A 275 15.97 12.88 26.47
CA ARG A 275 17.20 12.12 26.23
C ARG A 275 18.09 12.70 25.13
N ALA A 276 17.63 13.70 24.37
CA ALA A 276 18.40 14.34 23.30
C ALA A 276 19.53 15.24 23.86
N ALA A 277 20.38 14.68 24.71
CA ALA A 277 21.59 15.31 25.24
C ALA A 277 22.74 15.35 24.21
N SER A 278 22.45 15.06 22.93
CA SER A 278 23.39 15.20 21.82
C SER A 278 22.74 15.95 20.65
N ARG A 279 23.52 16.85 20.02
CA ARG A 279 23.09 17.64 18.84
C ARG A 279 22.54 16.75 17.71
N ARG A 280 22.98 15.49 17.63
CA ARG A 280 22.56 14.51 16.61
C ARG A 280 21.15 13.96 16.85
N ALA A 281 20.76 13.77 18.11
CA ALA A 281 19.40 13.35 18.44
C ALA A 281 18.38 14.48 18.23
N GLY A 282 18.75 15.71 18.62
CA GLY A 282 17.96 16.89 18.29
C GLY A 282 17.78 17.08 16.78
N ALA A 283 18.84 16.88 16.00
CA ALA A 283 18.76 16.97 14.54
C ALA A 283 17.86 15.89 13.89
N ALA A 284 17.89 14.65 14.38
CA ALA A 284 17.03 13.58 13.84
C ALA A 284 15.54 13.81 14.18
N LEU A 285 15.24 14.29 15.38
CA LEU A 285 13.87 14.68 15.76
C LEU A 285 13.38 15.90 14.99
N ALA A 286 14.25 16.91 14.83
CA ALA A 286 13.95 18.07 14.00
C ALA A 286 13.69 17.66 12.55
N ALA A 287 14.49 16.76 11.97
CA ALA A 287 14.28 16.28 10.60
C ALA A 287 12.94 15.54 10.44
N ALA A 288 12.59 14.63 11.35
CA ALA A 288 11.28 13.97 11.35
C ALA A 288 10.13 14.98 11.52
N GLY A 289 10.27 15.94 12.45
CA GLY A 289 9.30 17.02 12.63
C GLY A 289 9.15 17.91 11.41
N VAL A 290 10.24 18.24 10.72
CA VAL A 290 10.24 19.03 9.48
C VAL A 290 9.48 18.29 8.37
N ILE A 291 9.62 16.96 8.26
CA ILE A 291 8.86 16.18 7.25
C ILE A 291 7.34 16.31 7.51
N VAL A 292 6.91 16.15 8.77
CA VAL A 292 5.50 16.28 9.15
C VAL A 292 4.99 17.71 8.94
N VAL A 293 5.75 18.72 9.41
CA VAL A 293 5.38 20.13 9.27
C VAL A 293 5.35 20.56 7.81
N ALA A 294 6.29 20.07 6.99
CA ALA A 294 6.28 20.32 5.55
C ALA A 294 5.03 19.73 4.90
N GLY A 295 4.62 18.51 5.28
CA GLY A 295 3.35 17.93 4.82
C GLY A 295 2.13 18.78 5.15
N LEU A 296 2.06 19.33 6.37
CA LEU A 296 1.00 20.24 6.80
C LEU A 296 1.04 21.61 6.09
N ALA A 297 2.23 22.05 5.67
CA ALA A 297 2.45 23.37 5.07
C ALA A 297 2.44 23.34 3.52
N LEU A 298 2.37 22.15 2.91
CA LEU A 298 2.34 22.02 1.45
C LEU A 298 1.05 22.66 0.89
N PRO A 299 1.15 23.51 -0.15
CA PRO A 299 0.00 24.19 -0.72
C PRO A 299 -0.85 23.22 -1.54
N VAL A 300 -1.74 22.50 -0.86
CA VAL A 300 -2.68 21.54 -1.45
C VAL A 300 -3.66 22.15 -2.45
N GLY A 301 -3.92 23.46 -2.36
CA GLY A 301 -4.79 24.18 -3.29
C GLY A 301 -4.28 24.26 -4.73
N MET A 302 -2.99 23.98 -4.98
CA MET A 302 -2.41 24.02 -6.33
C MET A 302 -2.88 22.89 -7.24
N THR A 303 -3.41 21.81 -6.65
CA THR A 303 -3.90 20.62 -7.38
C THR A 303 -5.42 20.49 -7.31
N ALA A 304 -6.10 21.51 -6.78
CA ALA A 304 -7.55 21.53 -6.70
C ALA A 304 -8.17 21.50 -8.10
N PRO A 305 -9.18 20.67 -8.35
CA PRO A 305 -9.96 20.72 -9.57
C PRO A 305 -10.55 22.12 -9.77
N ALA A 306 -10.39 22.67 -10.96
CA ALA A 306 -10.81 24.02 -11.30
C ALA A 306 -11.83 24.07 -12.45
N GLY A 307 -12.12 22.93 -13.08
CA GLY A 307 -13.07 22.83 -14.18
C GLY A 307 -14.52 22.94 -13.74
N ASP A 308 -15.41 22.52 -14.64
CA ASP A 308 -16.85 22.51 -14.42
C ASP A 308 -17.26 21.55 -13.29
N THR A 309 -18.49 21.69 -12.82
CA THR A 309 -19.07 20.84 -11.78
C THR A 309 -20.05 19.87 -12.40
N ILE A 310 -19.99 18.61 -11.98
CA ILE A 310 -20.89 17.54 -12.38
C ILE A 310 -21.53 16.93 -11.12
N THR A 311 -22.81 16.63 -11.20
CA THR A 311 -23.57 15.94 -10.15
C THR A 311 -23.51 14.44 -10.40
N VAL A 312 -22.91 13.69 -9.48
CA VAL A 312 -22.73 12.25 -9.63
C VAL A 312 -23.53 11.51 -8.55
N ALA A 313 -24.31 10.52 -8.98
CA ALA A 313 -24.93 9.56 -8.08
C ALA A 313 -24.15 8.24 -8.07
N VAL A 314 -23.88 7.69 -6.89
CA VAL A 314 -23.33 6.34 -6.71
C VAL A 314 -24.40 5.47 -6.08
N VAL A 315 -24.66 4.31 -6.69
CA VAL A 315 -25.69 3.36 -6.25
C VAL A 315 -25.04 2.10 -5.71
N GLN A 316 -25.25 1.82 -4.42
CA GLN A 316 -24.85 0.60 -3.75
C GLN A 316 -26.08 -0.31 -3.57
N GLY A 317 -26.20 -1.36 -4.40
CA GLY A 317 -27.38 -2.24 -4.38
C GLY A 317 -27.42 -3.22 -3.21
N SER A 318 -26.26 -3.61 -2.66
CA SER A 318 -26.06 -4.74 -1.74
C SER A 318 -26.43 -6.11 -2.36
N VAL A 319 -25.98 -7.20 -1.72
CA VAL A 319 -26.28 -8.58 -2.12
C VAL A 319 -27.29 -9.18 -1.14
N PRO A 320 -28.37 -9.81 -1.63
CA PRO A 320 -29.29 -10.51 -0.74
C PRO A 320 -28.61 -11.75 -0.14
N ARG A 321 -28.46 -11.81 1.20
CA ARG A 321 -28.01 -13.01 1.94
C ARG A 321 -29.11 -14.09 2.03
N LEU A 322 -29.62 -14.56 0.89
CA LEU A 322 -30.65 -15.59 0.84
C LEU A 322 -30.05 -16.91 0.34
N GLY A 323 -30.51 -18.04 0.91
CA GLY A 323 -30.22 -19.41 0.45
C GLY A 323 -30.86 -19.75 -0.89
N LEU A 324 -30.74 -18.84 -1.86
CA LEU A 324 -31.21 -18.94 -3.23
C LEU A 324 -30.17 -19.67 -4.09
N ASP A 325 -30.65 -20.33 -5.13
CA ASP A 325 -29.77 -20.88 -6.17
C ASP A 325 -28.96 -19.76 -6.86
N PHE A 326 -27.76 -20.10 -7.34
CA PHE A 326 -26.75 -19.18 -7.87
C PHE A 326 -27.30 -18.14 -8.88
N ASN A 327 -28.15 -18.56 -9.83
CA ASN A 327 -28.73 -17.64 -10.82
C ASN A 327 -29.76 -16.66 -10.22
N ALA A 328 -30.51 -17.08 -9.20
CA ALA A 328 -31.48 -16.21 -8.53
C ALA A 328 -30.78 -15.13 -7.70
N GLN A 329 -29.60 -15.42 -7.12
CA GLN A 329 -28.76 -14.41 -6.46
C GLN A 329 -28.22 -13.39 -7.47
N ARG A 330 -27.69 -13.84 -8.61
CA ARG A 330 -27.17 -12.97 -9.68
C ARG A 330 -28.19 -11.95 -10.18
N ARG A 331 -29.44 -12.41 -10.39
CA ARG A 331 -30.54 -11.54 -10.81
C ARG A 331 -30.92 -10.54 -9.72
N ALA A 332 -30.94 -10.98 -8.47
CA ALA A 332 -31.34 -10.13 -7.35
C ALA A 332 -30.37 -8.96 -7.11
N VAL A 333 -29.07 -9.11 -7.37
CA VAL A 333 -28.11 -7.98 -7.30
C VAL A 333 -28.49 -6.91 -8.33
N LEU A 334 -28.73 -7.30 -9.58
CA LEU A 334 -29.18 -6.38 -10.63
C LEU A 334 -30.49 -5.69 -10.24
N ASP A 335 -31.49 -6.45 -9.79
CA ASP A 335 -32.79 -5.89 -9.40
C ASP A 335 -32.67 -4.84 -8.28
N ARG A 336 -31.74 -5.02 -7.34
CA ARG A 336 -31.50 -4.05 -6.26
C ARG A 336 -30.86 -2.75 -6.76
N HIS A 337 -29.95 -2.81 -7.72
CA HIS A 337 -29.38 -1.59 -8.34
C HIS A 337 -30.41 -0.85 -9.20
N VAL A 338 -31.22 -1.61 -9.94
CA VAL A 338 -32.35 -1.05 -10.72
C VAL A 338 -33.34 -0.36 -9.79
N GLN A 339 -33.79 -1.02 -8.72
CA GLN A 339 -34.76 -0.45 -7.79
C GLN A 339 -34.20 0.80 -7.09
N ALA A 340 -32.95 0.78 -6.64
CA ALA A 340 -32.33 1.94 -5.99
C ALA A 340 -32.22 3.15 -6.94
N THR A 341 -31.93 2.92 -8.22
CA THR A 341 -31.92 3.98 -9.24
C THR A 341 -33.33 4.52 -9.54
N VAL A 342 -34.35 3.65 -9.57
CA VAL A 342 -35.74 4.06 -9.74
C VAL A 342 -36.24 4.87 -8.54
N ASP A 343 -35.86 4.48 -7.32
CA ASP A 343 -36.20 5.20 -6.10
C ASP A 343 -35.50 6.57 -6.04
N LEU A 344 -34.25 6.64 -6.53
CA LEU A 344 -33.53 7.91 -6.73
C LEU A 344 -34.29 8.80 -7.72
N ALA A 345 -34.75 8.27 -8.85
CA ALA A 345 -35.51 9.04 -9.83
C ALA A 345 -36.81 9.62 -9.23
N ALA A 346 -37.52 8.83 -8.42
CA ALA A 346 -38.68 9.32 -7.67
C ALA A 346 -38.29 10.42 -6.66
N ALA A 347 -37.16 10.28 -5.97
CA ALA A 347 -36.65 11.30 -5.05
C ALA A 347 -36.31 12.62 -5.76
N VAL A 348 -35.74 12.55 -6.96
CA VAL A 348 -35.46 13.72 -7.78
C VAL A 348 -36.76 14.38 -8.27
N ALA A 349 -37.72 13.59 -8.76
CA ALA A 349 -39.02 14.10 -9.20
C ALA A 349 -39.81 14.79 -8.07
N ASP A 350 -39.68 14.28 -6.83
CA ASP A 350 -40.28 14.87 -5.63
C ASP A 350 -39.49 16.09 -5.09
N GLY A 351 -38.34 16.44 -5.67
CA GLY A 351 -37.45 17.50 -5.21
C GLY A 351 -36.73 17.20 -3.90
N ARG A 352 -36.65 15.92 -3.50
CA ARG A 352 -35.92 15.45 -2.31
C ARG A 352 -34.43 15.28 -2.56
N GLU A 353 -34.05 15.03 -3.80
CA GLU A 353 -32.66 14.89 -4.24
C GLU A 353 -32.36 15.73 -5.49
N LYS A 354 -31.08 16.04 -5.71
CA LYS A 354 -30.64 16.74 -6.92
C LYS A 354 -30.62 15.77 -8.10
N GLN A 355 -31.05 16.23 -9.28
CA GLN A 355 -30.90 15.48 -10.53
C GLN A 355 -29.40 15.23 -10.78
N PRO A 356 -28.94 13.96 -10.84
CA PRO A 356 -27.58 13.66 -11.23
C PRO A 356 -27.41 13.85 -12.73
N ASP A 357 -26.19 14.16 -13.15
CA ASP A 357 -25.73 14.19 -14.53
C ASP A 357 -25.33 12.79 -15.02
N ILE A 358 -24.82 11.95 -14.09
CA ILE A 358 -24.52 10.52 -14.31
C ILE A 358 -24.83 9.68 -13.06
N VAL A 359 -25.11 8.40 -13.29
CA VAL A 359 -25.20 7.38 -12.24
C VAL A 359 -24.08 6.37 -12.40
N VAL A 360 -23.37 6.04 -11.32
CA VAL A 360 -22.31 5.02 -11.32
C VAL A 360 -22.76 3.84 -10.45
N TRP A 361 -22.76 2.66 -11.06
CA TRP A 361 -22.98 1.39 -10.40
C TRP A 361 -21.65 0.64 -10.20
N PRO A 362 -21.50 -0.17 -9.15
CA PRO A 362 -20.27 -0.90 -8.84
C PRO A 362 -19.91 -2.01 -9.84
N GLU A 363 -18.75 -2.64 -9.62
CA GLU A 363 -18.33 -3.86 -10.33
C GLU A 363 -19.33 -5.00 -10.04
N ASN A 364 -19.63 -5.84 -11.04
CA ASN A 364 -20.62 -6.93 -10.91
C ASN A 364 -22.00 -6.45 -10.41
N SER A 365 -22.43 -5.24 -10.77
CA SER A 365 -23.81 -4.80 -10.56
C SER A 365 -24.81 -5.66 -11.34
N SER A 366 -24.33 -6.27 -12.42
CA SER A 366 -24.95 -7.42 -13.05
C SER A 366 -23.94 -8.56 -13.24
N ASP A 367 -24.27 -9.75 -12.74
CA ASP A 367 -23.53 -10.99 -13.06
C ASP A 367 -24.07 -11.70 -14.31
N ILE A 368 -25.16 -11.17 -14.86
CA ILE A 368 -25.79 -11.59 -16.10
C ILE A 368 -25.34 -10.60 -17.17
N ASP A 369 -24.73 -11.09 -18.24
CA ASP A 369 -24.29 -10.26 -19.36
C ASP A 369 -25.52 -9.61 -20.02
N PRO A 370 -25.71 -8.28 -19.90
CA PRO A 370 -26.88 -7.64 -20.45
C PRO A 370 -26.80 -7.50 -21.97
N MET A 371 -25.64 -7.72 -22.60
CA MET A 371 -25.47 -7.65 -24.06
C MET A 371 -25.97 -8.94 -24.71
N ALA A 372 -25.97 -10.03 -23.94
CA ALA A 372 -26.47 -11.33 -24.37
C ALA A 372 -27.87 -11.67 -23.80
N ASN A 373 -28.39 -10.88 -22.84
CA ASN A 373 -29.63 -11.18 -22.13
C ASN A 373 -30.62 -10.01 -22.15
N GLU A 374 -31.71 -10.18 -22.90
CA GLU A 374 -32.74 -9.15 -23.08
C GLU A 374 -33.45 -8.75 -21.77
N ASP A 375 -33.65 -9.67 -20.84
CA ASP A 375 -34.29 -9.38 -19.55
C ASP A 375 -33.41 -8.50 -18.65
N ALA A 376 -32.10 -8.72 -18.67
CA ALA A 376 -31.13 -7.85 -17.98
C ALA A 376 -31.08 -6.47 -18.65
N ALA A 377 -30.99 -6.44 -19.98
CA ALA A 377 -31.00 -5.20 -20.76
C ALA A 377 -32.26 -4.35 -20.49
N ALA A 378 -33.45 -4.95 -20.51
CA ALA A 378 -34.71 -4.26 -20.29
C ALA A 378 -34.81 -3.61 -18.90
N GLN A 379 -34.13 -4.18 -17.90
CA GLN A 379 -34.19 -3.70 -16.53
C GLN A 379 -33.17 -2.60 -16.27
N ILE A 380 -32.00 -2.68 -16.90
CA ILE A 380 -31.06 -1.57 -16.94
C ILE A 380 -31.68 -0.39 -17.72
N GLN A 381 -32.31 -0.66 -18.86
CA GLN A 381 -33.03 0.35 -19.64
C GLN A 381 -34.13 1.03 -18.81
N ARG A 382 -34.93 0.26 -18.06
CA ARG A 382 -35.92 0.82 -17.13
C ARG A 382 -35.30 1.78 -16.12
N ALA A 383 -34.15 1.45 -15.55
CA ALA A 383 -33.46 2.32 -14.61
C ALA A 383 -32.96 3.61 -15.30
N ALA A 384 -32.36 3.48 -16.49
CA ALA A 384 -31.87 4.61 -17.27
C ALA A 384 -33.02 5.53 -17.69
N ASP A 385 -34.14 4.98 -18.18
CA ASP A 385 -35.35 5.72 -18.55
C ASP A 385 -35.96 6.46 -17.35
N ALA A 386 -35.95 5.85 -16.16
CA ALA A 386 -36.50 6.45 -14.96
C ALA A 386 -35.70 7.68 -14.50
N ILE A 387 -34.38 7.57 -14.43
CA ILE A 387 -33.50 8.67 -13.96
C ILE A 387 -33.19 9.69 -15.07
N GLY A 388 -33.32 9.30 -16.33
CA GLY A 388 -33.16 10.17 -17.49
C GLY A 388 -31.72 10.54 -17.83
N VAL A 389 -30.72 9.87 -17.25
CA VAL A 389 -29.29 10.13 -17.48
C VAL A 389 -28.48 8.85 -17.66
N PRO A 390 -27.26 8.91 -18.26
CA PRO A 390 -26.43 7.74 -18.46
C PRO A 390 -26.05 7.01 -17.15
N ILE A 391 -26.02 5.68 -17.23
CA ILE A 391 -25.57 4.79 -16.16
C ILE A 391 -24.25 4.13 -16.57
N VAL A 392 -23.20 4.30 -15.77
CA VAL A 392 -21.94 3.56 -15.90
C VAL A 392 -22.00 2.34 -14.99
N LEU A 393 -22.11 1.13 -15.54
CA LEU A 393 -22.29 -0.08 -14.74
C LEU A 393 -21.22 -1.15 -15.00
N GLY A 394 -20.74 -1.76 -13.91
CA GLY A 394 -19.87 -2.92 -13.98
C GLY A 394 -20.65 -4.21 -14.21
N THR A 395 -20.23 -5.01 -15.18
CA THR A 395 -20.85 -6.29 -15.53
C THR A 395 -19.83 -7.29 -16.07
N LEU A 396 -20.26 -8.53 -16.24
CA LEU A 396 -19.50 -9.57 -16.92
C LEU A 396 -19.92 -9.64 -18.39
N GLN A 397 -18.94 -9.75 -19.29
CA GLN A 397 -19.16 -10.11 -20.69
C GLN A 397 -18.73 -11.56 -20.92
N ARG A 398 -19.59 -12.35 -21.56
CA ARG A 398 -19.31 -13.74 -21.90
C ARG A 398 -19.68 -14.00 -23.35
N ASP A 399 -18.69 -14.13 -24.21
CA ASP A 399 -18.89 -14.40 -25.63
C ASP A 399 -17.89 -15.43 -26.19
N ALA A 400 -17.83 -15.54 -27.51
CA ALA A 400 -16.94 -16.47 -28.20
C ALA A 400 -15.46 -16.17 -27.99
N ASP A 401 -15.12 -14.92 -27.69
CA ASP A 401 -13.73 -14.46 -27.52
C ASP A 401 -13.27 -14.71 -26.08
N GLY A 402 -14.16 -14.65 -25.09
CA GLY A 402 -13.82 -15.06 -23.72
C GLY A 402 -14.73 -14.49 -22.64
N ASN A 403 -14.24 -14.58 -21.41
CA ASN A 403 -14.87 -13.95 -20.24
C ASN A 403 -14.13 -12.65 -19.92
N ARG A 404 -14.85 -11.54 -19.81
CA ARG A 404 -14.27 -10.23 -19.50
C ARG A 404 -15.03 -9.54 -18.37
N ASN A 405 -14.30 -8.81 -17.54
CA ASN A 405 -14.84 -7.96 -16.49
C ASN A 405 -14.86 -6.53 -17.05
N ILE A 406 -16.04 -5.96 -17.22
CA ILE A 406 -16.24 -4.76 -18.02
C ILE A 406 -17.03 -3.70 -17.29
N SER A 407 -16.84 -2.46 -17.71
CA SER A 407 -17.73 -1.35 -17.39
C SER A 407 -18.41 -0.88 -18.68
N VAL A 408 -19.72 -0.68 -18.63
CA VAL A 408 -20.53 -0.28 -19.79
C VAL A 408 -21.23 1.03 -19.48
N VAL A 409 -21.19 1.95 -20.44
CA VAL A 409 -22.01 3.17 -20.43
C VAL A 409 -23.35 2.85 -21.05
N TRP A 410 -24.43 2.99 -20.29
CA TRP A 410 -25.79 2.78 -20.74
C TRP A 410 -26.54 4.11 -20.84
N SER A 411 -26.90 4.50 -22.06
CA SER A 411 -27.66 5.71 -22.33
C SER A 411 -29.16 5.43 -22.28
N PRO A 412 -29.99 6.33 -21.71
CA PRO A 412 -31.44 6.22 -21.80
C PRO A 412 -31.93 6.27 -23.26
N GLU A 413 -31.26 7.03 -24.14
CA GLU A 413 -31.72 7.22 -25.52
C GLU A 413 -31.29 6.11 -26.46
N THR A 414 -30.05 5.64 -26.34
CA THR A 414 -29.42 4.73 -27.30
C THR A 414 -29.14 3.34 -26.74
N GLY A 415 -29.37 3.11 -25.45
CA GLY A 415 -29.02 1.86 -24.76
C GLY A 415 -27.51 1.72 -24.55
N PRO A 416 -26.95 0.49 -24.59
CA PRO A 416 -25.54 0.26 -24.30
C PRO A 416 -24.62 0.93 -25.33
N GLY A 417 -23.58 1.60 -24.84
CA GLY A 417 -22.60 2.36 -25.63
C GLY A 417 -21.18 1.89 -25.37
N PHE A 418 -20.33 2.80 -24.88
CA PHE A 418 -18.91 2.54 -24.65
C PHE A 418 -18.70 1.39 -23.65
N VAL A 419 -17.69 0.56 -23.90
CA VAL A 419 -17.28 -0.56 -23.05
C VAL A 419 -15.81 -0.46 -22.71
N TYR A 420 -15.50 -0.41 -21.41
CA TYR A 420 -14.15 -0.58 -20.88
C TYR A 420 -13.95 -2.01 -20.40
N VAL A 421 -12.77 -2.58 -20.64
CA VAL A 421 -12.39 -3.93 -20.17
C VAL A 421 -11.24 -3.80 -19.17
N LYS A 422 -11.39 -4.43 -18.00
CA LYS A 422 -10.38 -4.47 -16.93
C LYS A 422 -9.01 -4.89 -17.46
N GLN A 423 -7.99 -4.06 -17.27
CA GLN A 423 -6.64 -4.28 -17.78
C GLN A 423 -5.87 -5.33 -16.96
N HIS A 424 -6.07 -5.34 -15.64
CA HIS A 424 -5.35 -6.21 -14.71
C HIS A 424 -6.33 -7.15 -13.98
N PRO A 425 -6.59 -8.35 -14.51
CA PRO A 425 -7.36 -9.37 -13.80
C PRO A 425 -6.63 -9.87 -12.54
N VAL A 426 -7.36 -10.26 -11.50
CA VAL A 426 -6.81 -10.75 -10.23
C VAL A 426 -6.19 -12.15 -10.42
N PRO A 427 -4.88 -12.32 -10.14
CA PRO A 427 -4.26 -13.64 -10.13
C PRO A 427 -4.95 -14.58 -9.13
N PHE A 428 -5.16 -15.83 -9.53
CA PHE A 428 -5.82 -16.92 -8.78
C PHE A 428 -7.32 -16.76 -8.53
N ALA A 429 -7.91 -15.58 -8.71
CA ALA A 429 -9.36 -15.37 -8.61
C ALA A 429 -10.04 -15.21 -9.98
N GLU A 430 -9.46 -14.42 -10.88
CA GLU A 430 -10.01 -14.17 -12.22
C GLU A 430 -9.27 -14.99 -13.30
N TYR A 431 -7.96 -15.23 -13.11
CA TYR A 431 -7.18 -16.12 -13.97
C TYR A 431 -6.15 -16.93 -13.18
N ILE A 432 -5.59 -18.00 -13.76
CA ILE A 432 -4.54 -18.80 -13.11
C ILE A 432 -3.18 -18.54 -13.80
N PRO A 433 -2.23 -17.86 -13.13
CA PRO A 433 -0.88 -17.69 -13.67
C PRO A 433 -0.21 -19.04 -13.91
N MET A 434 0.43 -19.23 -15.07
CA MET A 434 1.13 -20.47 -15.42
C MET A 434 0.27 -21.73 -15.13
N LYS A 435 -1.02 -21.70 -15.49
CA LYS A 435 -2.01 -22.75 -15.17
C LYS A 435 -1.50 -24.18 -15.26
N PRO A 436 -0.75 -24.61 -16.30
CA PRO A 436 -0.22 -25.97 -16.37
C PRO A 436 0.71 -26.34 -15.19
N VAL A 437 1.58 -25.41 -14.78
CA VAL A 437 2.53 -25.63 -13.67
C VAL A 437 1.80 -25.62 -12.34
N VAL A 438 0.94 -24.62 -12.11
CA VAL A 438 0.17 -24.51 -10.86
C VAL A 438 -0.74 -25.72 -10.67
N ARG A 439 -1.44 -26.14 -11.73
CA ARG A 439 -2.29 -27.34 -11.73
C ARG A 439 -1.49 -28.61 -11.42
N THR A 440 -0.30 -28.76 -11.99
CA THR A 440 0.58 -29.92 -11.72
C THR A 440 1.03 -29.96 -10.26
N VAL A 441 1.50 -28.83 -9.73
CA VAL A 441 1.94 -28.73 -8.32
C VAL A 441 0.76 -28.93 -7.37
N ALA A 442 -0.39 -28.34 -7.67
CA ALA A 442 -1.61 -28.52 -6.88
C ALA A 442 -2.04 -30.00 -6.83
N GLY A 443 -1.97 -30.71 -7.96
CA GLY A 443 -2.26 -32.15 -8.02
C GLY A 443 -1.29 -33.03 -7.22
N TRP A 444 -0.08 -32.55 -6.91
CA TRP A 444 0.83 -33.26 -5.98
C TRP A 444 0.45 -33.07 -4.51
N ILE A 445 -0.33 -32.03 -4.19
CA ILE A 445 -0.71 -31.67 -2.82
C ILE A 445 -2.09 -32.24 -2.51
N ASP A 446 -3.10 -31.88 -3.31
CA ASP A 446 -4.49 -32.32 -3.17
C ASP A 446 -5.22 -32.19 -4.53
N GLU A 447 -5.84 -33.28 -4.98
CA GLU A 447 -6.59 -33.33 -6.24
C GLU A 447 -7.79 -32.35 -6.25
N ARG A 448 -8.37 -32.03 -5.10
CA ARG A 448 -9.47 -31.05 -4.99
C ARG A 448 -9.03 -29.63 -5.35
N MET A 449 -7.74 -29.31 -5.21
CA MET A 449 -7.22 -28.01 -5.63
C MET A 449 -7.20 -27.88 -7.16
N VAL A 450 -7.07 -28.99 -7.88
CA VAL A 450 -7.14 -29.01 -9.35
C VAL A 450 -8.54 -28.62 -9.82
N ASP A 451 -9.58 -29.14 -9.17
CA ASP A 451 -10.97 -28.77 -9.47
C ASP A 451 -11.22 -27.27 -9.26
N GLY A 452 -10.65 -26.67 -8.21
CA GLY A 452 -10.73 -25.23 -7.96
C GLY A 452 -10.04 -24.41 -9.07
N ILE A 453 -8.83 -24.81 -9.47
CA ILE A 453 -8.05 -24.18 -10.55
C ILE A 453 -8.78 -24.26 -11.90
N ASP A 454 -9.43 -25.38 -12.18
CA ASP A 454 -10.13 -25.60 -13.44
C ASP A 454 -11.45 -24.83 -13.52
N ARG A 455 -12.05 -24.46 -12.38
CA ARG A 455 -13.28 -23.66 -12.28
C ARG A 455 -13.07 -22.13 -12.35
N VAL A 456 -11.84 -21.64 -12.27
CA VAL A 456 -11.59 -20.20 -12.42
C VAL A 456 -11.97 -19.74 -13.82
N ASN A 457 -12.76 -18.67 -13.89
CA ASN A 457 -13.44 -18.19 -15.10
C ASN A 457 -12.50 -17.86 -16.27
N GLY A 458 -11.22 -17.60 -16.01
CA GLY A 458 -10.22 -17.34 -17.06
C GLY A 458 -10.48 -16.02 -17.76
N PHE A 459 -10.52 -14.94 -16.99
CA PHE A 459 -10.76 -13.60 -17.51
C PHE A 459 -9.61 -13.11 -18.39
N GLU A 460 -9.97 -12.42 -19.46
CA GLU A 460 -9.04 -11.75 -20.36
C GLU A 460 -8.77 -10.31 -19.92
N SER A 461 -7.54 -9.84 -20.16
CA SER A 461 -7.12 -8.46 -19.93
C SER A 461 -7.55 -7.55 -21.06
N GLY A 462 -8.05 -6.36 -20.72
CA GLY A 462 -8.18 -5.24 -21.63
C GLY A 462 -6.82 -4.67 -22.07
N THR A 463 -6.77 -4.11 -23.27
CA THR A 463 -5.58 -3.46 -23.84
C THR A 463 -5.74 -1.96 -24.06
N GLU A 464 -6.97 -1.47 -24.02
CA GLU A 464 -7.29 -0.05 -24.17
C GLU A 464 -7.02 0.71 -22.86
N PRO A 465 -6.73 2.01 -22.92
CA PRO A 465 -6.46 2.79 -21.73
C PRO A 465 -7.66 2.85 -20.78
N GLY A 466 -7.36 3.00 -19.48
CA GLY A 466 -8.33 3.05 -18.38
C GLY A 466 -9.24 4.27 -18.35
N VAL A 467 -9.97 4.61 -19.40
CA VAL A 467 -10.91 5.75 -19.45
C VAL A 467 -12.29 5.34 -19.93
N ILE A 468 -13.33 6.00 -19.40
CA ILE A 468 -14.74 5.79 -19.74
C ILE A 468 -15.34 7.14 -20.13
N PRO A 469 -15.48 7.44 -21.44
CA PRO A 469 -16.19 8.62 -21.90
C PRO A 469 -17.71 8.46 -21.69
N VAL A 470 -18.32 9.46 -21.07
CA VAL A 470 -19.76 9.53 -20.77
C VAL A 470 -20.26 10.92 -21.15
N GLY A 471 -20.84 11.04 -22.34
CA GLY A 471 -21.22 12.36 -22.89
C GLY A 471 -19.99 13.27 -23.03
N ASP A 472 -20.04 14.43 -22.37
CA ASP A 472 -18.96 15.43 -22.38
C ASP A 472 -17.91 15.19 -21.29
N TRP A 473 -18.05 14.14 -20.47
CA TRP A 473 -17.19 13.86 -19.33
C TRP A 473 -16.38 12.58 -19.53
N THR A 474 -15.22 12.50 -18.87
CA THR A 474 -14.40 11.28 -18.88
C THR A 474 -14.09 10.82 -17.45
N LEU A 475 -14.49 9.60 -17.12
CA LEU A 475 -14.20 8.95 -15.85
C LEU A 475 -13.00 8.01 -16.02
N SER A 476 -12.30 7.71 -14.93
CA SER A 476 -11.34 6.61 -14.93
C SER A 476 -12.05 5.26 -14.99
N GLY A 477 -11.59 4.37 -15.86
CA GLY A 477 -11.98 2.96 -15.90
C GLY A 477 -11.09 2.15 -14.97
N ILE A 478 -11.22 2.33 -13.65
CA ILE A 478 -10.47 1.55 -12.67
C ILE A 478 -11.43 0.57 -11.99
N ILE A 479 -11.14 -0.72 -12.11
CA ILE A 479 -11.99 -1.78 -11.56
C ILE A 479 -11.26 -2.48 -10.41
N CYS A 480 -11.85 -2.41 -9.22
CA CYS A 480 -11.42 -3.14 -8.03
C CYS A 480 -9.97 -2.82 -7.64
N PHE A 481 -9.14 -3.85 -7.44
CA PHE A 481 -7.76 -3.73 -6.99
C PHE A 481 -6.81 -2.98 -7.96
N GLU A 482 -7.24 -2.64 -9.19
CA GLU A 482 -6.45 -1.82 -10.12
C GLU A 482 -6.05 -0.46 -9.52
N VAL A 483 -6.83 0.07 -8.58
CA VAL A 483 -6.52 1.31 -7.84
C VAL A 483 -5.16 1.25 -7.11
N ALA A 484 -4.70 0.05 -6.77
CA ALA A 484 -3.43 -0.17 -6.08
C ALA A 484 -2.21 -0.02 -7.00
N TYR A 485 -2.39 0.01 -8.33
CA TYR A 485 -1.33 0.09 -9.33
C TYR A 485 -1.09 1.53 -9.78
N ASP A 486 0.17 2.00 -9.62
CA ASP A 486 0.54 3.39 -9.90
C ASP A 486 0.41 3.74 -11.38
N ASP A 487 0.72 2.80 -12.27
CA ASP A 487 0.73 2.96 -13.72
C ASP A 487 -0.67 3.03 -14.33
N LEU A 488 -1.59 2.14 -13.92
CA LEU A 488 -2.96 2.11 -14.44
C LEU A 488 -3.73 3.39 -14.09
N VAL A 489 -3.67 3.81 -12.83
CA VAL A 489 -4.36 5.03 -12.38
C VAL A 489 -3.76 6.27 -13.06
N ARG A 490 -2.43 6.32 -13.19
CA ARG A 490 -1.79 7.42 -13.90
C ARG A 490 -2.17 7.45 -15.38
N GLU A 491 -2.14 6.30 -16.06
CA GLU A 491 -2.50 6.17 -17.47
C GLU A 491 -3.89 6.75 -17.71
N SER A 492 -4.87 6.32 -16.92
CA SER A 492 -6.24 6.84 -16.96
C SER A 492 -6.30 8.38 -16.91
N VAL A 493 -5.57 9.00 -15.98
CA VAL A 493 -5.54 10.46 -15.84
C VAL A 493 -4.82 11.14 -17.00
N THR A 494 -3.73 10.55 -17.50
CA THR A 494 -3.00 11.10 -18.66
C THR A 494 -3.78 10.97 -19.97
N GLU A 495 -4.68 10.00 -20.07
CA GLU A 495 -5.57 9.78 -21.22
C GLU A 495 -6.88 10.58 -21.12
N GLY A 496 -7.03 11.41 -20.08
CA GLY A 496 -8.08 12.42 -20.02
C GLY A 496 -9.14 12.22 -18.93
N ALA A 497 -8.98 11.24 -18.03
CA ALA A 497 -9.91 11.12 -16.90
C ALA A 497 -9.95 12.39 -16.05
N GLN A 498 -11.15 12.97 -15.93
CA GLN A 498 -11.45 14.18 -15.16
C GLN A 498 -11.92 13.86 -13.74
N ILE A 499 -12.40 12.63 -13.52
CA ILE A 499 -12.83 12.08 -12.23
C ILE A 499 -12.18 10.72 -12.03
N LEU A 500 -11.66 10.47 -10.83
CA LEU A 500 -11.17 9.16 -10.44
C LEU A 500 -12.32 8.28 -9.95
N ALA A 501 -12.96 7.54 -10.84
CA ALA A 501 -13.98 6.55 -10.52
C ALA A 501 -13.38 5.15 -10.36
N VAL A 502 -13.68 4.51 -9.22
CA VAL A 502 -13.33 3.13 -8.94
C VAL A 502 -14.60 2.31 -8.72
N GLN A 503 -14.84 1.33 -9.58
CA GLN A 503 -15.94 0.38 -9.44
C GLN A 503 -15.41 -0.90 -8.79
N THR A 504 -16.00 -1.36 -7.69
CA THR A 504 -15.53 -2.57 -6.99
C THR A 504 -16.66 -3.44 -6.46
N ASN A 505 -16.41 -4.74 -6.36
CA ASN A 505 -17.28 -5.69 -5.72
C ASN A 505 -16.63 -6.26 -4.46
N ASN A 506 -16.90 -5.64 -3.31
CA ASN A 506 -16.41 -6.14 -2.03
C ASN A 506 -17.31 -7.23 -1.40
N ALA A 507 -18.26 -7.81 -2.15
CA ALA A 507 -19.19 -8.83 -1.61
C ALA A 507 -18.55 -10.16 -1.26
N THR A 508 -17.37 -10.41 -1.80
CA THR A 508 -16.55 -11.58 -1.46
C THR A 508 -15.48 -11.27 -0.41
N PHE A 509 -15.39 -10.02 0.05
CA PHE A 509 -14.39 -9.54 1.00
C PHE A 509 -15.03 -8.99 2.28
N ASP A 510 -14.19 -8.58 3.23
CA ASP A 510 -14.62 -8.01 4.50
C ASP A 510 -14.52 -6.48 4.50
N ASN A 511 -14.99 -5.87 5.59
CA ASN A 511 -14.95 -4.42 5.79
C ASN A 511 -13.51 -3.87 5.81
N ALA A 512 -12.52 -4.68 6.24
CA ALA A 512 -11.13 -4.23 6.28
C ALA A 512 -10.58 -3.97 4.87
N GLU A 513 -10.86 -4.88 3.92
CA GLU A 513 -10.48 -4.73 2.52
C GLU A 513 -11.10 -3.47 1.87
N ALA A 514 -12.40 -3.23 2.08
CA ALA A 514 -13.09 -2.06 1.55
C ALA A 514 -12.48 -0.74 2.07
N ASN A 515 -12.14 -0.66 3.36
CA ASN A 515 -11.47 0.52 3.92
C ASN A 515 -10.04 0.69 3.37
N GLN A 516 -9.33 -0.41 3.12
CA GLN A 516 -8.00 -0.37 2.50
C GLN A 516 -8.07 0.17 1.08
N GLN A 517 -9.05 -0.24 0.28
CA GLN A 517 -9.26 0.33 -1.06
C GLN A 517 -9.66 1.81 -1.01
N MET A 518 -10.57 2.22 -0.11
CA MET A 518 -10.95 3.64 0.04
C MET A 518 -9.73 4.52 0.39
N ALA A 519 -8.81 4.02 1.23
CA ALA A 519 -7.55 4.71 1.51
C ALA A 519 -6.66 4.84 0.25
N MET A 520 -6.67 3.86 -0.64
CA MET A 520 -5.98 3.94 -1.94
C MET A 520 -6.64 5.00 -2.82
N VAL A 521 -7.97 4.98 -2.98
CA VAL A 521 -8.74 5.98 -3.73
C VAL A 521 -8.41 7.40 -3.25
N ARG A 522 -8.45 7.61 -1.93
CA ARG A 522 -8.07 8.88 -1.29
C ARG A 522 -6.66 9.32 -1.67
N LEU A 523 -5.68 8.42 -1.59
CA LEU A 523 -4.30 8.75 -1.93
C LEU A 523 -4.15 9.09 -3.42
N ARG A 524 -4.84 8.35 -4.30
CA ARG A 524 -4.84 8.59 -5.75
C ARG A 524 -5.49 9.91 -6.14
N SER A 525 -6.56 10.31 -5.44
CA SER A 525 -7.18 11.63 -5.60
C SER A 525 -6.19 12.77 -5.32
N ILE A 526 -5.41 12.65 -4.24
CA ILE A 526 -4.33 13.61 -3.93
C ILE A 526 -3.25 13.55 -5.01
N GLU A 527 -2.77 12.34 -5.32
CA GLU A 527 -1.68 12.10 -6.27
C GLU A 527 -1.93 12.74 -7.62
N HIS A 528 -3.16 12.65 -8.13
CA HIS A 528 -3.52 13.12 -9.46
C HIS A 528 -4.31 14.42 -9.50
N GLY A 529 -4.65 15.00 -8.34
CA GLY A 529 -5.44 16.24 -8.30
C GLY A 529 -6.82 16.04 -8.92
N ARG A 530 -7.51 14.97 -8.52
CA ARG A 530 -8.82 14.57 -9.05
C ARG A 530 -9.79 14.37 -7.90
N ALA A 531 -11.01 14.89 -8.07
CA ALA A 531 -12.14 14.38 -7.29
C ALA A 531 -12.30 12.89 -7.62
N GLY A 532 -12.61 12.08 -6.62
CA GLY A 532 -12.75 10.64 -6.77
C GLY A 532 -14.03 10.10 -6.17
N LEU A 533 -14.37 8.89 -6.60
CA LEU A 533 -15.46 8.11 -6.05
C LEU A 533 -15.08 6.64 -6.03
N MET A 534 -15.65 5.92 -5.07
CA MET A 534 -15.65 4.47 -5.01
C MET A 534 -17.10 4.01 -5.00
N ALA A 535 -17.48 3.21 -6.00
CA ALA A 535 -18.77 2.54 -6.06
C ALA A 535 -18.56 1.07 -5.68
N SER A 536 -19.16 0.66 -4.56
CA SER A 536 -19.07 -0.70 -4.05
C SER A 536 -20.42 -1.42 -4.04
N THR A 537 -20.43 -2.72 -4.34
CA THR A 537 -21.66 -3.54 -4.33
C THR A 537 -22.24 -3.72 -2.93
N VAL A 538 -21.42 -4.03 -1.93
CA VAL A 538 -21.84 -4.17 -0.51
C VAL A 538 -20.89 -3.47 0.46
N GLY A 539 -19.75 -2.97 -0.02
CA GLY A 539 -18.69 -2.45 0.81
C GLY A 539 -18.98 -1.04 1.28
N VAL A 540 -17.96 -0.20 1.22
CA VAL A 540 -18.07 1.23 1.49
C VAL A 540 -17.98 1.95 0.15
N SER A 541 -19.11 2.47 -0.31
CA SER A 541 -19.15 3.52 -1.33
C SER A 541 -18.95 4.90 -0.71
N GLY A 542 -18.33 5.83 -1.42
CA GLY A 542 -18.09 7.19 -0.94
C GLY A 542 -17.32 8.06 -1.94
N PHE A 543 -17.15 9.32 -1.58
CA PHE A 543 -16.43 10.31 -2.40
C PHE A 543 -15.14 10.77 -1.74
N THR A 544 -14.20 11.18 -2.58
CA THR A 544 -12.93 11.79 -2.19
C THR A 544 -12.71 13.10 -2.92
N ASP A 545 -12.06 14.06 -2.26
CA ASP A 545 -11.57 15.27 -2.93
C ASP A 545 -10.07 15.21 -3.21
N ALA A 546 -9.57 16.14 -4.02
CA ALA A 546 -8.16 16.23 -4.39
C ALA A 546 -7.22 16.63 -3.25
N HIS A 547 -7.74 16.99 -2.09
CA HIS A 547 -6.99 17.27 -0.86
C HIS A 547 -6.97 16.07 0.09
N GLY A 548 -7.71 15.01 -0.25
CA GLY A 548 -7.87 13.82 0.57
C GLY A 548 -8.96 13.96 1.63
N GLY A 549 -9.96 14.82 1.45
CA GLY A 549 -11.23 14.70 2.17
C GLY A 549 -11.95 13.42 1.72
N VAL A 550 -12.63 12.75 2.65
CA VAL A 550 -13.50 11.60 2.37
C VAL A 550 -14.86 11.89 2.98
N TYR A 551 -15.94 11.72 2.22
CA TYR A 551 -17.29 12.10 2.63
C TYR A 551 -18.36 11.19 2.00
N ASP A 552 -19.57 11.27 2.57
CA ASP A 552 -20.75 10.46 2.21
C ASP A 552 -20.48 8.95 2.16
N LEU A 553 -19.72 8.45 3.14
CA LEU A 553 -19.44 7.02 3.24
C LEU A 553 -20.72 6.26 3.60
N THR A 554 -21.06 5.31 2.75
CA THR A 554 -22.12 4.33 3.01
C THR A 554 -21.64 3.27 4.00
N THR A 555 -22.58 2.54 4.60
CA THR A 555 -22.27 1.47 5.55
C THR A 555 -22.16 0.13 4.83
N PHE A 556 -21.23 -0.71 5.28
CA PHE A 556 -21.07 -2.08 4.80
C PHE A 556 -22.38 -2.88 4.94
N ASP A 557 -22.70 -3.69 3.92
CA ASP A 557 -23.88 -4.56 3.82
C ASP A 557 -25.23 -3.82 3.82
N THR A 558 -25.26 -2.57 3.34
CA THR A 558 -26.49 -1.78 3.20
C THR A 558 -26.74 -1.40 1.75
N GLN A 559 -28.02 -1.32 1.37
CA GLN A 559 -28.40 -0.66 0.12
C GLN A 559 -28.44 0.86 0.37
N ALA A 560 -27.77 1.63 -0.48
CA ALA A 560 -27.65 3.07 -0.31
C ALA A 560 -27.46 3.78 -1.66
N VAL A 561 -27.85 5.04 -1.72
CA VAL A 561 -27.59 5.94 -2.85
C VAL A 561 -27.03 7.23 -2.26
N ILE A 562 -25.90 7.69 -2.81
CA ILE A 562 -25.26 8.95 -2.42
C ILE A 562 -25.11 9.82 -3.66
N VAL A 563 -25.38 11.12 -3.52
CA VAL A 563 -25.36 12.10 -4.61
C VAL A 563 -24.50 13.29 -4.19
N THR A 564 -23.55 13.68 -5.02
CA THR A 564 -22.64 14.78 -4.71
C THR A 564 -22.22 15.55 -5.97
N ASP A 565 -21.89 16.82 -5.78
CA ASP A 565 -21.29 17.67 -6.80
C ASP A 565 -19.75 17.51 -6.80
N LEU A 566 -19.20 16.99 -7.90
CA LEU A 566 -17.77 16.85 -8.11
C LEU A 566 -17.27 17.92 -9.07
N ARG A 567 -16.14 18.53 -8.74
CA ARG A 567 -15.46 19.46 -9.64
C ARG A 567 -14.45 18.73 -10.51
N LEU A 568 -14.52 18.95 -11.82
CA LEU A 568 -13.71 18.26 -12.81
C LEU A 568 -12.24 18.72 -12.77
N GLY A 569 -11.34 17.75 -12.80
CA GLY A 569 -9.90 17.99 -12.84
C GLY A 569 -9.37 18.00 -14.27
N GLU A 570 -8.79 19.12 -14.70
CA GLU A 570 -8.19 19.26 -16.04
C GLU A 570 -6.66 19.44 -15.99
N GLY A 571 -6.14 19.91 -14.85
CA GLY A 571 -4.70 20.08 -14.64
C GLY A 571 -3.97 18.76 -14.37
N THR A 572 -2.64 18.82 -14.35
CA THR A 572 -1.77 17.70 -13.96
C THR A 572 -0.95 18.06 -12.74
N THR A 573 -0.67 17.06 -11.89
CA THR A 573 0.27 17.21 -10.77
C THR A 573 1.70 16.90 -11.24
N PRO A 574 2.74 17.34 -10.50
CA PRO A 574 4.10 16.87 -10.71
C PRO A 574 4.21 15.34 -10.65
N ALA A 575 3.48 14.66 -9.75
CA ALA A 575 3.46 13.20 -9.70
C ALA A 575 2.93 12.58 -10.99
N THR A 576 1.79 13.06 -11.51
CA THR A 576 1.25 12.62 -12.81
C THR A 576 2.26 12.85 -13.93
N THR A 577 2.95 13.99 -13.93
CA THR A 577 3.89 14.36 -14.99
C THR A 577 5.18 13.55 -14.93
N LEU A 578 5.77 13.40 -13.74
CA LEU A 578 7.03 12.68 -13.51
C LEU A 578 6.85 11.15 -13.66
N GLY A 579 5.64 10.65 -13.42
CA GLY A 579 5.32 9.23 -13.51
C GLY A 579 6.25 8.36 -12.67
N PRO A 580 6.85 7.30 -13.24
CA PRO A 580 7.67 6.35 -12.48
C PRO A 580 9.05 6.92 -12.07
N LEU A 581 9.42 8.13 -12.50
CA LEU A 581 10.77 8.66 -12.29
C LEU A 581 11.20 8.72 -10.81
N PRO A 582 10.39 9.20 -9.85
CA PRO A 582 10.79 9.22 -8.43
C PRO A 582 11.10 7.82 -7.89
N GLU A 583 10.29 6.82 -8.25
CA GLU A 583 10.50 5.42 -7.86
C GLU A 583 11.76 4.84 -8.49
N LEU A 584 11.97 5.08 -9.80
CA LEU A 584 13.15 4.60 -10.53
C LEU A 584 14.45 5.19 -9.96
N LEU A 585 14.47 6.48 -9.65
CA LEU A 585 15.61 7.14 -9.02
C LEU A 585 15.89 6.56 -7.62
N ALA A 586 14.84 6.32 -6.83
CA ALA A 586 14.97 5.70 -5.52
C ALA A 586 15.53 4.26 -5.62
N CYS A 587 15.02 3.46 -6.57
CA CYS A 587 15.51 2.11 -6.84
C CYS A 587 16.98 2.10 -7.29
N ALA A 588 17.35 2.99 -8.21
CA ALA A 588 18.73 3.13 -8.67
C ALA A 588 19.67 3.53 -7.53
N ALA A 589 19.26 4.47 -6.68
CA ALA A 589 20.03 4.89 -5.52
C ALA A 589 20.13 3.78 -4.45
N ALA A 590 19.07 3.00 -4.24
CA ALA A 590 19.09 1.82 -3.37
C ALA A 590 20.11 0.78 -3.86
N LEU A 591 20.09 0.45 -5.15
CA LEU A 591 21.05 -0.46 -5.76
C LEU A 591 22.49 0.07 -5.65
N ALA A 592 22.71 1.35 -5.93
CA ALA A 592 24.01 2.00 -5.77
C ALA A 592 24.53 1.90 -4.32
N ALA A 593 23.65 2.07 -3.33
CA ALA A 593 24.02 1.92 -1.92
C ALA A 593 24.39 0.47 -1.56
N VAL A 594 23.68 -0.52 -2.10
CA VAL A 594 24.03 -1.95 -1.94
C VAL A 594 25.40 -2.24 -2.57
N VAL A 595 25.66 -1.77 -3.79
CA VAL A 595 26.97 -1.92 -4.46
C VAL A 595 28.08 -1.26 -3.65
N ALA A 596 27.87 -0.02 -3.20
CA ALA A 596 28.82 0.71 -2.36
C ALA A 596 29.14 -0.03 -1.05
N ALA A 597 28.13 -0.62 -0.41
CA ALA A 597 28.34 -1.45 0.78
C ALA A 597 29.20 -2.69 0.48
N GLY A 598 29.05 -3.29 -0.70
CA GLY A 598 29.90 -4.40 -1.17
C GLY A 598 31.37 -3.99 -1.33
N VAL A 599 31.61 -2.83 -1.96
CA VAL A 599 32.96 -2.25 -2.11
C VAL A 599 33.59 -1.96 -0.74
N VAL A 600 32.85 -1.34 0.18
CA VAL A 600 33.31 -1.07 1.55
C VAL A 600 33.69 -2.37 2.25
N ARG A 601 32.83 -3.39 2.20
CA ARG A 601 33.10 -4.69 2.83
C ARG A 601 34.32 -5.40 2.25
N ARG A 602 34.53 -5.32 0.93
CA ARG A 602 35.71 -5.90 0.28
C ARG A 602 36.99 -5.20 0.73
N ARG A 603 36.99 -3.86 0.77
CA ARG A 603 38.13 -3.06 1.24
C ARG A 603 38.49 -3.37 2.69
N ASP A 604 37.49 -3.46 3.57
CA ASP A 604 37.72 -3.81 4.99
C ASP A 604 38.34 -5.22 5.13
N ARG A 605 37.88 -6.19 4.32
CA ARG A 605 38.43 -7.56 4.34
C ARG A 605 39.89 -7.62 3.87
N VAL A 606 40.24 -6.88 2.82
CA VAL A 606 41.63 -6.79 2.32
C VAL A 606 42.52 -6.15 3.39
N ALA A 607 42.10 -5.02 3.95
CA ALA A 607 42.85 -4.35 5.02
C ALA A 607 43.06 -5.26 6.25
N SER A 608 42.06 -6.05 6.65
CA SER A 608 42.20 -7.00 7.77
C SER A 608 43.14 -8.17 7.48
N ARG A 609 43.28 -8.57 6.20
CA ARG A 609 44.21 -9.63 5.79
C ARG A 609 45.65 -9.12 5.81
N ASP A 610 45.88 -7.91 5.30
CA ASP A 610 47.19 -7.27 5.28
C ASP A 610 47.71 -7.00 6.71
N ASP A 611 46.83 -6.62 7.66
CA ASP A 611 47.19 -6.44 9.08
C ASP A 611 47.42 -7.79 9.82
N SER A 612 47.02 -8.94 9.24
CA SER A 612 47.16 -10.28 9.85
C SER A 612 48.28 -11.14 9.23
N ALA A 613 48.94 -10.65 8.18
CA ALA A 613 50.10 -11.33 7.61
C ALA A 613 51.27 -11.24 8.61
N PRO A 614 51.93 -12.36 8.97
CA PRO A 614 53.07 -12.30 9.86
C PRO A 614 54.16 -11.44 9.21
N THR A 615 54.64 -10.44 9.93
CA THR A 615 55.88 -9.75 9.59
C THR A 615 56.99 -10.79 9.63
N THR A 616 57.38 -11.34 8.48
CA THR A 616 58.63 -12.07 8.33
C THR A 616 59.75 -11.06 8.50
N GLY A 617 60.19 -10.90 9.75
CA GLY A 617 61.44 -10.24 10.14
C GLY A 617 62.48 -11.30 10.42
#